data_AF-A0A958JZ18-F1
#
_entry.id   AF-A0A958JZ18-F1
#
_cell.length_a   1.000
_cell.length_b   1.000
_cell.length_c   1.000
_cell.angle_alpha   90.00
_cell.angle_beta   90.00
_cell.angle_gamma   90.00
#
_symmetry.space_group_name_H-M   'P 1'
#
loop_
_entity.id
_entity.type
_entity.pdbx_description
1 polymer ?
#
loop_
_entity_poly.entity_id
_entity_poly.type
_entity_poly.pdbx_seq_one_letter_code
_entity_poly.pdbx_strand_id
1 'polypeptide(L)'
;MAKRKTKLQSRKNSKGSLLIFFSAIIVAGALILTRQPQKSVNATEVITPVVGQYDTVKIPVPKAPIRAGEKLRDASFVYVSYPTHQLPPNTIRDIGPYLDAVAVAPLPANLPLFQKNVSLSGGASNPVIERIPEGMRAISVRVDATAAVEGWARAGAIVDVFLVKKAGATVVAEKVKILSAER
;
A
#
# COMPACT_ATOMS: atom_id res chain seq x y z
N MET A 1 76.07 -99.34 25.12
CA MET A 1 76.28 -98.15 24.26
C MET A 1 74.93 -97.50 24.00
N ALA A 2 74.76 -96.24 24.39
CA ALA A 2 73.51 -95.48 24.30
C ALA A 2 73.54 -94.48 23.13
N LYS A 3 72.40 -94.25 22.45
CA LYS A 3 72.08 -93.02 21.68
C LYS A 3 70.56 -92.97 21.43
N ARG A 4 69.82 -92.18 22.21
CA ARG A 4 69.38 -90.78 21.99
C ARG A 4 68.33 -90.61 20.88
N LYS A 5 67.08 -90.41 21.31
CA LYS A 5 65.99 -89.75 20.58
C LYS A 5 66.14 -88.23 20.71
N THR A 6 65.86 -87.47 19.65
CA THR A 6 65.76 -86.00 19.68
C THR A 6 64.36 -85.60 19.20
N LYS A 7 63.61 -84.91 20.06
CA LYS A 7 62.28 -84.35 19.78
C LYS A 7 62.41 -82.83 19.85
N LEU A 8 62.13 -82.14 18.74
CA LEU A 8 62.08 -80.69 18.66
C LEU A 8 60.89 -80.15 19.48
N GLN A 9 61.11 -79.12 20.29
CA GLN A 9 60.08 -78.23 20.79
C GLN A 9 60.45 -76.78 20.45
N SER A 10 59.55 -76.14 19.70
CA SER A 10 59.60 -74.75 19.26
C SER A 10 59.13 -73.82 20.39
N ARG A 11 59.84 -72.69 20.57
CA ARG A 11 59.65 -71.71 21.65
C ARG A 11 59.12 -70.40 21.05
N LYS A 12 57.95 -69.98 21.54
CA LYS A 12 57.54 -68.62 21.99
C LYS A 12 57.72 -67.41 21.04
N ASN A 13 56.64 -66.63 20.85
CA ASN A 13 56.63 -65.18 21.15
C ASN A 13 55.21 -64.55 21.07
N SER A 14 54.68 -64.16 22.24
CA SER A 14 53.30 -63.71 22.47
C SER A 14 53.13 -62.17 22.51
N LYS A 15 54.03 -61.40 21.88
CA LYS A 15 53.98 -59.92 21.94
C LYS A 15 53.26 -59.27 20.74
N GLY A 16 52.95 -60.01 19.68
CA GLY A 16 52.22 -59.50 18.51
C GLY A 16 50.70 -59.50 18.65
N SER A 17 50.14 -60.34 19.52
CA SER A 17 48.68 -60.50 19.65
C SER A 17 48.02 -59.38 20.46
N LEU A 18 48.72 -58.75 21.40
CA LEU A 18 48.11 -57.75 22.28
C LEU A 18 47.90 -56.40 21.56
N LEU A 19 48.77 -56.05 20.61
CA LEU A 19 48.67 -54.79 19.85
C LEU A 19 47.51 -54.81 18.83
N ILE A 20 47.16 -55.97 18.28
CA ILE A 20 46.07 -56.12 17.31
C ILE A 20 44.69 -55.98 18.00
N PHE A 21 44.56 -56.43 19.24
CA PHE A 21 43.32 -56.26 20.00
C PHE A 21 43.08 -54.80 20.41
N PHE A 22 44.12 -54.05 20.78
CA PHE A 22 43.98 -52.62 21.10
C PHE A 22 43.62 -51.78 19.87
N SER A 23 44.20 -52.06 18.69
CA SER A 23 43.81 -51.37 17.46
C SER A 23 42.36 -51.67 17.03
N ALA A 24 41.90 -52.91 17.23
CA ALA A 24 40.53 -53.29 16.89
C ALA A 24 39.48 -52.59 17.79
N ILE A 25 39.80 -52.36 19.07
CA ILE A 25 38.91 -51.65 20.01
C ILE A 25 38.83 -50.15 19.66
N ILE A 26 39.93 -49.54 19.21
CA ILE A 26 39.93 -48.12 18.81
C ILE A 26 39.11 -47.90 17.53
N VAL A 27 39.21 -48.81 16.56
CA VAL A 27 38.41 -48.74 15.32
C VAL A 27 36.93 -49.03 15.59
N ALA A 28 36.61 -49.97 16.49
CA ALA A 28 35.22 -50.24 16.89
C ALA A 28 34.60 -49.07 17.68
N GLY A 29 35.38 -48.42 18.56
CA GLY A 29 34.93 -47.22 19.29
C GLY A 29 34.70 -46.02 18.38
N ALA A 30 35.56 -45.82 17.38
CA ALA A 30 35.38 -44.76 16.38
C ALA A 30 34.11 -44.98 15.52
N LEU A 31 33.79 -46.23 15.18
CA LEU A 31 32.59 -46.57 14.39
C LEU A 31 31.27 -46.35 15.16
N ILE A 32 31.31 -46.45 16.49
CA ILE A 32 30.14 -46.22 17.36
C ILE A 32 29.92 -44.71 17.58
N LEU A 33 30.98 -43.90 17.65
CA LEU A 33 30.89 -42.44 17.78
C LEU A 33 30.39 -41.73 16.52
N THR A 34 30.56 -42.31 15.33
CA THR A 34 30.03 -41.74 14.07
C THR A 34 28.55 -42.04 13.82
N ARG A 35 27.94 -42.94 14.59
CA ARG A 35 26.50 -43.21 14.52
C ARG A 35 25.74 -42.26 15.44
N GLN A 36 25.80 -40.97 15.13
CA GLN A 36 24.83 -40.04 15.70
C GLN A 36 23.44 -40.48 15.22
N PRO A 37 22.47 -40.70 16.13
CA PRO A 37 21.10 -40.93 15.72
C PRO A 37 20.68 -39.71 14.91
N GLN A 38 20.35 -39.90 13.64
CA GLN A 38 19.63 -38.88 12.89
C GLN A 38 18.34 -38.65 13.66
N LYS A 39 18.35 -37.60 14.47
CA LYS A 39 17.16 -37.03 15.07
C LYS A 39 16.31 -36.69 13.86
N SER A 40 15.37 -37.57 13.54
CA SER A 40 14.34 -37.30 12.55
C SER A 40 13.74 -35.99 12.98
N VAL A 41 14.08 -34.92 12.27
CA VAL A 41 13.41 -33.65 12.38
C VAL A 41 12.01 -33.99 11.94
N ASN A 42 11.16 -34.26 12.93
CA ASN A 42 9.73 -34.40 12.75
C ASN A 42 9.35 -33.28 11.81
N ALA A 43 8.77 -33.64 10.67
CA ALA A 43 8.30 -32.73 9.66
C ALA A 43 7.74 -31.52 10.39
N THR A 44 8.41 -30.38 10.24
CA THR A 44 7.90 -29.11 10.72
C THR A 44 6.49 -29.05 10.17
N GLU A 45 5.51 -29.19 11.05
CA GLU A 45 4.13 -28.91 10.72
C GLU A 45 4.19 -27.58 10.01
N VAL A 46 3.85 -27.59 8.72
CA VAL A 46 3.67 -26.37 7.97
C VAL A 46 2.59 -25.65 8.74
N ILE A 47 3.00 -24.71 9.60
CA ILE A 47 2.10 -23.77 10.23
C ILE A 47 1.58 -22.96 9.05
N THR A 48 0.52 -23.46 8.41
CA THR A 48 -0.28 -22.65 7.51
C THR A 48 -0.60 -21.41 8.32
N PRO A 49 -0.13 -20.21 7.91
CA PRO A 49 -0.47 -19.01 8.64
C PRO A 49 -2.00 -19.01 8.69
N VAL A 50 -2.55 -19.07 9.91
CA VAL A 50 -3.98 -18.84 10.14
C VAL A 50 -4.19 -17.40 9.72
N VAL A 51 -4.51 -17.21 8.44
CA VAL A 51 -4.98 -15.93 7.93
C VAL A 51 -6.27 -15.72 8.71
N GLY A 52 -6.24 -14.82 9.70
CA GLY A 52 -7.44 -14.46 10.45
C GLY A 52 -8.55 -14.26 9.44
N GLN A 53 -9.70 -14.89 9.67
CA GLN A 53 -10.84 -14.83 8.78
C GLN A 53 -11.44 -13.43 8.93
N TYR A 54 -10.79 -12.45 8.30
CA TYR A 54 -11.22 -11.06 8.33
C TYR A 54 -12.41 -10.92 7.39
N ASP A 55 -13.44 -10.24 7.86
CA ASP A 55 -14.53 -9.82 6.99
C ASP A 55 -13.97 -8.89 5.90
N THR A 56 -14.26 -9.22 4.65
CA THR A 56 -13.72 -8.51 3.47
C THR A 56 -14.85 -8.05 2.57
N VAL A 57 -14.68 -6.88 1.99
CA VAL A 57 -15.62 -6.29 1.04
C VAL A 57 -14.91 -6.04 -0.29
N LYS A 58 -15.59 -6.33 -1.39
CA LYS A 58 -15.10 -6.02 -2.72
C LYS A 58 -15.30 -4.53 -3.00
N ILE A 59 -14.23 -3.84 -3.37
CA ILE A 59 -14.26 -2.42 -3.75
C ILE A 59 -13.66 -2.20 -5.14
N PRO A 60 -14.20 -1.26 -5.93
CA PRO A 60 -13.61 -0.87 -7.19
C PRO A 60 -12.37 0.00 -6.95
N VAL A 61 -11.26 -0.35 -7.62
CA VAL A 61 -10.03 0.45 -7.65
C VAL A 61 -9.61 0.71 -9.11
N PRO A 62 -9.04 1.88 -9.44
CA PRO A 62 -8.57 2.16 -10.79
C PRO A 62 -7.39 1.28 -11.19
N LYS A 63 -7.37 0.75 -12.43
CA LYS A 63 -6.19 0.03 -12.96
C LYS A 63 -5.01 0.96 -13.23
N ALA A 64 -5.30 2.20 -13.60
CA ALA A 64 -4.33 3.23 -13.95
C ALA A 64 -4.68 4.54 -13.23
N PRO A 65 -3.71 5.48 -13.07
CA PRO A 65 -3.99 6.77 -12.47
C PRO A 65 -5.00 7.56 -13.33
N ILE A 66 -5.99 8.17 -12.69
CA ILE A 66 -7.01 9.01 -13.33
C ILE A 66 -6.66 10.47 -13.05
N ARG A 67 -6.69 11.31 -14.09
CA ARG A 67 -6.37 12.74 -13.94
C ARG A 67 -7.54 13.51 -13.33
N ALA A 68 -7.26 14.62 -12.66
CA ALA A 68 -8.30 15.57 -12.29
C ALA A 68 -9.00 16.09 -13.55
N GLY A 69 -10.33 16.19 -13.51
CA GLY A 69 -11.18 16.59 -14.63
C GLY A 69 -11.56 15.45 -15.59
N GLU A 70 -11.03 14.24 -15.41
CA GLU A 70 -11.35 13.08 -16.24
C GLU A 70 -12.64 12.39 -15.77
N LYS A 71 -13.43 11.86 -16.72
CA LYS A 71 -14.65 11.11 -16.39
C LYS A 71 -14.31 9.70 -15.95
N LEU A 72 -15.00 9.20 -14.92
CA LEU A 72 -14.77 7.84 -14.43
C LEU A 72 -15.14 6.77 -15.45
N ARG A 73 -16.12 7.01 -16.33
CA ARG A 73 -16.51 6.12 -17.43
C ARG A 73 -15.36 5.79 -18.38
N ASP A 74 -14.41 6.71 -18.54
CA ASP A 74 -13.27 6.53 -19.45
C ASP A 74 -12.15 5.69 -18.79
N ALA A 75 -12.21 5.50 -17.47
CA ALA A 75 -11.26 4.72 -16.70
C ALA A 75 -11.67 3.24 -16.57
N SER A 76 -10.67 2.38 -16.37
CA SER A 76 -10.87 0.96 -16.08
C SER A 76 -10.74 0.65 -14.60
N PHE A 77 -11.68 -0.12 -14.05
CA PHE A 77 -11.68 -0.53 -12.64
C PHE A 77 -11.50 -2.04 -12.47
N VAL A 78 -10.98 -2.44 -11.31
CA VAL A 78 -10.94 -3.84 -10.84
C VAL A 78 -11.56 -3.89 -9.46
N TYR A 79 -12.30 -4.94 -9.17
CA TYR A 79 -12.79 -5.20 -7.83
C TYR A 79 -11.75 -5.98 -7.03
N VAL A 80 -11.25 -5.38 -5.96
CA VAL A 80 -10.28 -6.00 -5.04
C VAL A 80 -10.95 -6.28 -3.70
N SER A 81 -10.55 -7.38 -3.05
CA SER A 81 -11.03 -7.72 -1.72
C SER A 81 -10.26 -6.92 -0.67
N TYR A 82 -10.97 -6.12 0.13
CA TYR A 82 -10.38 -5.23 1.13
C TYR A 82 -10.93 -5.57 2.53
N PRO A 83 -10.10 -5.64 3.59
CA PRO A 83 -10.59 -5.89 4.95
C PRO A 83 -11.50 -4.76 5.44
N THR A 84 -12.68 -5.09 5.97
CA THR A 84 -13.69 -4.10 6.38
C THR A 84 -13.19 -3.11 7.42
N HIS A 85 -12.41 -3.59 8.39
CA HIS A 85 -11.82 -2.78 9.47
C HIS A 85 -10.72 -1.81 9.00
N GLN A 86 -10.17 -1.99 7.80
CA GLN A 86 -9.15 -1.09 7.22
C GLN A 86 -9.75 -0.11 6.21
N LEU A 87 -11.04 -0.27 5.88
CA LEU A 87 -11.69 0.56 4.89
C LEU A 87 -12.03 1.93 5.51
N PRO A 88 -11.47 3.04 5.00
CA PRO A 88 -11.84 4.35 5.53
C PRO A 88 -13.32 4.65 5.24
N PRO A 89 -13.96 5.49 6.07
CA PRO A 89 -15.33 5.90 5.84
C PRO A 89 -15.47 6.64 4.49
N ASN A 90 -16.67 6.60 3.92
CA ASN A 90 -17.00 7.23 2.62
C ASN A 90 -16.24 6.68 1.41
N THR A 91 -15.70 5.46 1.53
CA THR A 91 -15.16 4.71 0.37
C THR A 91 -16.29 4.25 -0.55
N ILE A 92 -16.11 4.46 -1.85
CA ILE A 92 -17.03 4.00 -2.90
C ILE A 92 -16.89 2.48 -3.03
N ARG A 93 -18.00 1.76 -2.79
CA ARG A 93 -18.06 0.29 -2.91
C ARG A 93 -18.65 -0.19 -4.23
N ASP A 94 -19.41 0.67 -4.89
CA ASP A 94 -19.96 0.42 -6.22
C ASP A 94 -19.72 1.64 -7.11
N ILE A 95 -19.14 1.40 -8.29
CA ILE A 95 -18.78 2.46 -9.24
C ILE A 95 -19.96 2.84 -10.14
N GLY A 96 -20.98 1.99 -10.27
CA GLY A 96 -22.12 2.20 -11.19
C GLY A 96 -22.74 3.60 -11.11
N PRO A 97 -23.11 4.10 -9.92
CA PRO A 97 -23.70 5.43 -9.75
C PRO A 97 -22.75 6.60 -10.08
N TYR A 98 -21.44 6.33 -10.19
CA TYR A 98 -20.40 7.33 -10.37
C TYR A 98 -19.76 7.30 -11.75
N LEU A 99 -20.22 6.45 -12.68
CA LEU A 99 -19.60 6.35 -14.01
C LEU A 99 -19.59 7.69 -14.75
N ASP A 100 -20.66 8.49 -14.64
CA ASP A 100 -20.73 9.83 -15.23
C ASP A 100 -20.09 10.93 -14.38
N ALA A 101 -19.54 10.57 -13.22
CA ALA A 101 -18.84 11.52 -12.38
C ALA A 101 -17.46 11.88 -12.96
N VAL A 102 -16.99 13.05 -12.56
CA VAL A 102 -15.67 13.58 -12.91
C VAL A 102 -14.76 13.52 -11.69
N ALA A 103 -13.50 13.14 -11.87
CA ALA A 103 -12.51 13.16 -10.81
C ALA A 103 -12.15 14.61 -10.43
N VAL A 104 -12.39 15.01 -9.17
CA VAL A 104 -12.09 16.37 -8.67
C VAL A 104 -10.60 16.54 -8.35
N ALA A 105 -9.93 15.43 -8.06
CA ALA A 105 -8.49 15.37 -7.79
C ALA A 105 -7.89 14.16 -8.52
N PRO A 106 -6.56 14.13 -8.74
CA PRO A 106 -5.91 12.96 -9.31
C PRO A 106 -6.16 11.71 -8.44
N LEU A 107 -6.60 10.62 -9.07
CA LEU A 107 -6.90 9.37 -8.38
C LEU A 107 -5.78 8.36 -8.69
N PRO A 108 -5.04 7.88 -7.69
CA PRO A 108 -4.00 6.89 -7.91
C PRO A 108 -4.55 5.53 -8.38
N ALA A 109 -3.73 4.76 -9.10
CA ALA A 109 -4.03 3.38 -9.41
C ALA A 109 -4.04 2.50 -8.15
N ASN A 110 -4.91 1.49 -8.13
CA ASN A 110 -5.01 0.46 -7.09
C ASN A 110 -5.35 0.98 -5.68
N LEU A 111 -5.84 2.22 -5.56
CA LEU A 111 -6.28 2.78 -4.28
C LEU A 111 -7.81 2.90 -4.21
N PRO A 112 -8.38 2.80 -2.98
CA PRO A 112 -9.80 3.04 -2.75
C PRO A 112 -10.21 4.46 -3.18
N LEU A 113 -11.40 4.55 -3.75
CA LEU A 113 -12.00 5.81 -4.18
C LEU A 113 -12.90 6.36 -3.10
N PHE A 114 -12.97 7.69 -2.98
CA PHE A 114 -13.81 8.36 -2.00
C PHE A 114 -14.82 9.27 -2.71
N GLN A 115 -16.02 9.38 -2.13
CA GLN A 115 -17.08 10.23 -2.66
C GLN A 115 -16.65 11.70 -2.81
N LYS A 116 -15.82 12.21 -1.89
CA LYS A 116 -15.30 13.58 -1.92
C LYS A 116 -14.37 13.88 -3.10
N ASN A 117 -13.85 12.84 -3.75
CA ASN A 117 -12.89 12.96 -4.84
C ASN A 117 -13.56 12.88 -6.23
N VAL A 118 -14.89 12.76 -6.27
CA VAL A 118 -15.68 12.65 -7.50
C VAL A 118 -16.87 13.61 -7.47
N SER A 119 -17.20 14.17 -8.63
CA SER A 119 -18.25 15.17 -8.81
C SER A 119 -19.29 14.65 -9.79
N LEU A 120 -20.54 14.51 -9.35
CA LEU A 120 -21.65 13.97 -10.13
C LEU A 120 -22.24 14.99 -11.13
N SER A 121 -21.88 16.27 -11.02
CA SER A 121 -22.42 17.36 -11.84
C SER A 121 -21.79 17.49 -13.24
N GLY A 122 -20.95 16.54 -13.67
CA GLY A 122 -20.59 16.31 -15.07
C GLY A 122 -19.71 17.36 -15.76
N GLY A 123 -19.31 18.44 -15.07
CA GLY A 123 -18.35 19.41 -15.59
C GLY A 123 -16.93 18.99 -15.28
N ALA A 124 -16.01 19.05 -16.25
CA ALA A 124 -14.58 19.09 -15.99
C ALA A 124 -14.37 20.12 -14.86
N SER A 125 -14.00 19.65 -13.67
CA SER A 125 -14.17 20.39 -12.42
C SER A 125 -13.21 21.56 -12.39
N ASN A 126 -13.58 22.68 -13.02
CA ASN A 126 -13.00 23.95 -12.64
C ASN A 126 -13.50 24.17 -11.20
N PRO A 127 -12.60 24.16 -10.20
CA PRO A 127 -13.00 24.27 -8.80
C PRO A 127 -13.74 25.59 -8.52
N VAL A 128 -13.64 26.59 -9.42
CA VAL A 128 -14.44 27.81 -9.36
C VAL A 128 -15.89 27.56 -9.78
N ILE A 129 -16.14 26.79 -10.83
CA ILE A 129 -17.49 26.51 -11.35
C ILE A 129 -18.30 25.71 -10.33
N GLU A 130 -17.71 24.69 -9.71
CA GLU A 130 -18.38 23.89 -8.68
C GLU A 130 -18.72 24.68 -7.42
N ARG A 131 -18.05 25.82 -7.19
CA ARG A 131 -18.32 26.71 -6.05
C ARG A 131 -19.40 27.75 -6.34
N ILE A 132 -19.94 27.83 -7.57
CA ILE A 132 -21.05 28.72 -7.90
C ILE A 132 -22.35 28.05 -7.42
N PRO A 133 -23.10 28.65 -6.48
CA PRO A 133 -24.37 28.10 -6.03
C PRO A 133 -25.39 28.02 -7.17
N GLU A 134 -26.33 27.08 -7.06
CA GLU A 134 -27.40 26.94 -8.04
C GLU A 134 -28.22 28.24 -8.17
N GLY A 135 -28.55 28.63 -9.40
CA GLY A 135 -29.25 29.88 -9.70
C GLY A 135 -28.37 31.13 -9.64
N MET A 136 -27.09 31.02 -9.25
CA MET A 136 -26.14 32.14 -9.27
C MET A 136 -25.24 32.13 -10.51
N ARG A 137 -24.64 33.28 -10.81
CA ARG A 137 -23.65 33.45 -11.89
C ARG A 137 -22.40 34.12 -11.33
N ALA A 138 -21.24 33.63 -11.73
CA ALA A 138 -19.97 34.28 -11.42
C ALA A 138 -19.61 35.32 -12.49
N ILE A 139 -18.94 36.39 -12.05
CA ILE A 139 -18.31 37.40 -12.92
C ILE A 139 -16.83 37.51 -12.57
N SER A 140 -16.00 37.84 -13.55
CA SER A 140 -14.58 38.11 -13.35
C SER A 140 -14.32 39.60 -13.46
N VAL A 141 -13.69 40.18 -12.44
CA VAL A 141 -13.29 41.59 -12.43
C VAL A 141 -11.77 41.64 -12.49
N ARG A 142 -11.24 42.35 -13.49
CA ARG A 142 -9.80 42.59 -13.60
C ARG A 142 -9.39 43.60 -12.52
N VAL A 143 -8.33 43.29 -11.80
CA VAL A 143 -7.72 44.16 -10.78
C VAL A 143 -6.26 44.38 -11.12
N ASP A 144 -5.68 45.46 -10.59
CA ASP A 144 -4.25 45.74 -10.62
C ASP A 144 -3.68 45.79 -9.19
N ALA A 145 -2.35 45.84 -9.07
CA ALA A 145 -1.66 45.82 -7.78
C ALA A 145 -1.99 47.02 -6.88
N THR A 146 -2.43 48.14 -7.46
CA THR A 146 -2.85 49.34 -6.72
C THR A 146 -4.29 49.25 -6.21
N ALA A 147 -5.17 48.55 -6.94
CA ALA A 147 -6.58 48.35 -6.58
C ALA A 147 -6.79 47.15 -5.63
N ALA A 148 -5.87 46.19 -5.62
CA ALA A 148 -5.89 45.06 -4.69
C ALA A 148 -5.41 45.54 -3.30
N VAL A 149 -6.31 46.11 -2.50
CA VAL A 149 -6.05 46.59 -1.14
C VAL A 149 -5.45 45.48 -0.27
N GLU A 150 -4.12 45.38 -0.18
CA GLU A 150 -3.33 44.58 0.78
C GLU A 150 -3.85 43.15 1.03
N GLY A 151 -4.44 42.52 0.00
CA GLY A 151 -5.02 41.18 0.09
C GLY A 151 -6.26 41.07 0.99
N TRP A 152 -7.13 42.07 1.06
CA TRP A 152 -8.44 41.97 1.75
C TRP A 152 -9.48 41.21 0.90
N ALA A 153 -9.41 41.35 -0.42
CA ALA A 153 -10.25 40.66 -1.39
C ALA A 153 -9.72 39.24 -1.69
N ARG A 154 -9.80 38.33 -0.72
CA ARG A 154 -9.34 36.92 -0.86
C ARG A 154 -10.49 35.98 -1.22
N ALA A 155 -10.15 34.84 -1.83
CA ALA A 155 -11.09 33.74 -2.01
C ALA A 155 -11.73 33.35 -0.66
N GLY A 156 -13.06 33.27 -0.65
CA GLY A 156 -13.87 33.00 0.53
C GLY A 156 -14.41 34.24 1.25
N ALA A 157 -13.84 35.44 1.02
CA ALA A 157 -14.36 36.67 1.58
C ALA A 157 -15.75 37.01 0.99
N ILE A 158 -16.56 37.72 1.79
CA ILE A 158 -17.87 38.23 1.40
C ILE A 158 -17.75 39.74 1.33
N VAL A 159 -18.13 40.33 0.18
CA VAL A 159 -17.96 41.76 -0.11
C VAL A 159 -19.20 42.33 -0.78
N ASP A 160 -19.36 43.64 -0.67
CA ASP A 160 -20.31 44.41 -1.48
C ASP A 160 -19.55 45.06 -2.64
N VAL A 161 -20.18 45.11 -3.80
CA VAL A 161 -19.59 45.62 -5.04
C VAL A 161 -20.27 46.92 -5.43
N PHE A 162 -19.49 47.99 -5.48
CA PHE A 162 -19.94 49.32 -5.89
C PHE A 162 -19.36 49.68 -7.27
N LEU A 163 -20.21 50.23 -8.13
CA LEU A 163 -19.79 50.90 -9.35
C LEU A 163 -19.63 52.38 -9.08
N VAL A 164 -18.40 52.88 -9.18
CA VAL A 164 -18.08 54.30 -9.00
C VAL A 164 -18.01 54.97 -10.36
N LYS A 165 -18.83 56.00 -10.56
CA LYS A 165 -18.81 56.91 -11.73
C LYS A 165 -18.53 58.33 -11.24
N LYS A 166 -18.21 59.24 -12.16
CA LYS A 166 -18.00 60.67 -11.84
C LYS A 166 -19.18 61.30 -11.07
N ALA A 167 -20.40 60.83 -11.31
CA ALA A 167 -21.62 61.33 -10.69
C ALA A 167 -21.94 60.70 -9.31
N GLY A 168 -21.17 59.71 -8.85
CA GLY A 168 -21.40 59.02 -7.58
C GLY A 168 -21.14 57.52 -7.63
N ALA A 169 -21.37 56.84 -6.50
CA ALA A 169 -21.26 55.39 -6.36
C ALA A 169 -22.65 54.74 -6.32
N THR A 170 -22.79 53.57 -6.93
CA THR A 170 -24.02 52.79 -6.93
C THR A 170 -23.71 51.33 -6.58
N VAL A 171 -24.55 50.71 -5.75
CA VAL A 171 -24.43 49.29 -5.40
C VAL A 171 -24.79 48.45 -6.63
N VAL A 172 -23.89 47.54 -7.02
CA VAL A 172 -24.11 46.59 -8.11
C VAL A 172 -24.54 45.24 -7.57
N ALA A 173 -23.94 44.81 -6.46
CA ALA A 173 -24.27 43.56 -5.81
C ALA A 173 -23.85 43.61 -4.34
N GLU A 174 -24.62 42.94 -3.48
CA GLU A 174 -24.37 42.87 -2.05
C GLU A 174 -24.10 41.42 -1.63
N LYS A 175 -23.31 41.24 -0.57
CA LYS A 175 -22.99 39.94 0.04
C LYS A 175 -22.46 38.91 -0.96
N VAL A 176 -21.63 39.35 -1.89
CA VAL A 176 -21.05 38.50 -2.92
C VAL A 176 -19.84 37.76 -2.38
N LYS A 177 -19.77 36.45 -2.61
CA LYS A 177 -18.61 35.63 -2.24
C LYS A 177 -17.55 35.66 -3.33
N ILE A 178 -16.31 35.96 -2.95
CA ILE A 178 -15.16 35.86 -3.85
C ILE A 178 -14.79 34.38 -4.01
N LEU A 179 -14.88 33.86 -5.24
CA LEU A 179 -14.61 32.44 -5.52
C LEU A 179 -13.11 32.18 -5.76
N SER A 180 -12.43 33.13 -6.39
CA SER A 180 -11.01 33.09 -6.73
C SER A 180 -10.47 34.52 -6.84
N ALA A 181 -9.22 34.72 -6.46
CA ALA A 181 -8.48 35.97 -6.65
C ALA A 181 -7.02 35.62 -6.97
N GLU A 182 -6.43 36.31 -7.95
CA GLU A 182 -5.01 36.20 -8.26
C GLU A 182 -4.19 36.87 -7.15
N ARG A 183 -3.00 36.31 -6.84
CA ARG A 183 -2.09 36.82 -5.81
C ARG A 183 -0.97 37.63 -6.43
#